data_AF-A0A1Y1S5Q5-F1
#
_entry.id   AF-A0A1Y1S5Q5-F1
#
_cell.length_a   1.000
_cell.length_b   1.000
_cell.length_c   1.000
_cell.angle_alpha   90.00
_cell.angle_beta   90.00
_cell.angle_gamma   90.00
#
_symmetry.space_group_name_H-M   'P 1'
#
loop_
_entity.id
_entity.type
_entity.pdbx_description
1 polymer ?
#
loop_
_entity_poly.entity_id
_entity_poly.type
_entity_poly.pdbx_seq_one_letter_code
_entity_poly.pdbx_strand_id
1 'polypeptide(L)'
;MDGLKKQIEEVRDVLGRDNLNSINSEEQLDQKMRELEMRLIRESLGVVEEKRIAGELNSLKTKKSKMGDLKESLRNLRRLETRMKECRAEVGLANKEIRERQGKMGELKEELDRLNESNRNKHPEIEALNSKIAQLKEQKKVQLELREERRGVVHAMEVEYKKHEQDLLVAKEQEEKKEQLRKEIGARRKQVAEIRLKMGQFGKEVFERLIVAVEQVRRSGNYFLSADLVGELVRHGIALPSNEATAKKTLEELKNGRDNADETFASKRGVLQNEIDVIEKEVAEMQKMLAEMPESNVELLKKYKGDRKQY
;
A
#
# COMPACT_ATOMS: atom_id res chain seq x y z
N MET A 1 -46.93 -55.75 -47.77
CA MET A 1 -48.38 -55.46 -47.65
C MET A 1 -49.09 -55.82 -48.94
N ASP A 2 -48.54 -55.45 -50.09
CA ASP A 2 -49.13 -55.81 -51.39
C ASP A 2 -49.09 -57.32 -51.63
N GLY A 3 -48.04 -58.03 -51.23
CA GLY A 3 -47.97 -59.50 -51.39
C GLY A 3 -49.03 -60.29 -50.59
N LEU A 4 -49.31 -59.90 -49.34
CA LEU A 4 -50.30 -60.58 -48.49
C LEU A 4 -51.73 -60.16 -48.80
N LYS A 5 -51.95 -58.89 -49.15
CA LYS A 5 -53.24 -58.44 -49.71
C LYS A 5 -53.54 -59.13 -51.04
N LYS A 6 -52.53 -59.25 -51.91
CA LYS A 6 -52.62 -59.97 -53.18
C LYS A 6 -52.86 -61.45 -52.97
N GLN A 7 -52.24 -62.10 -52.00
CA GLN A 7 -52.56 -63.50 -51.65
C GLN A 7 -53.97 -63.66 -51.08
N ILE A 8 -54.46 -62.73 -50.26
CA ILE A 8 -55.84 -62.74 -49.75
C ILE A 8 -56.84 -62.45 -50.88
N GLU A 9 -56.53 -61.54 -51.80
CA GLU A 9 -57.31 -61.27 -53.02
C GLU A 9 -57.26 -62.45 -53.98
N GLU A 10 -56.14 -63.12 -54.17
CA GLU A 10 -56.01 -64.33 -55.00
C GLU A 10 -56.82 -65.48 -54.42
N VAL A 11 -56.76 -65.72 -53.09
CA VAL A 11 -57.60 -66.73 -52.43
C VAL A 11 -59.09 -66.36 -52.48
N ARG A 12 -59.42 -65.07 -52.35
CA ARG A 12 -60.80 -64.57 -52.49
C ARG A 12 -61.29 -64.65 -53.93
N ASP A 13 -60.44 -64.41 -54.92
CA ASP A 13 -60.77 -64.49 -56.35
C ASP A 13 -60.92 -65.93 -56.80
N VAL A 14 -60.09 -66.85 -56.30
CA VAL A 14 -60.27 -68.30 -56.51
C VAL A 14 -61.64 -68.72 -55.95
N LEU A 15 -62.00 -68.25 -54.75
CA LEU A 15 -63.32 -68.51 -54.16
C LEU A 15 -64.49 -67.79 -54.85
N GLY A 16 -64.27 -66.57 -55.35
CA GLY A 16 -65.29 -65.75 -56.02
C GLY A 16 -65.56 -66.20 -57.45
N ARG A 17 -64.55 -66.76 -58.13
CA ARG A 17 -64.68 -67.29 -59.50
C ARG A 17 -65.15 -68.75 -59.51
N ASP A 18 -64.78 -69.56 -58.51
CA ASP A 18 -65.21 -70.96 -58.45
C ASP A 18 -66.64 -71.15 -57.89
N ASN A 19 -67.25 -70.13 -57.27
CA ASN A 19 -68.59 -70.25 -56.66
C ASN A 19 -69.78 -69.70 -57.47
N LEU A 20 -69.58 -69.21 -58.70
CA LEU A 20 -70.69 -68.66 -59.50
C LEU A 20 -71.12 -69.53 -60.68
N ASN A 21 -70.35 -70.57 -61.05
CA ASN A 21 -70.77 -71.47 -62.11
C ASN A 21 -70.52 -72.93 -61.69
N SER A 22 -71.62 -73.65 -61.48
CA SER A 22 -71.70 -75.11 -61.33
C SER A 22 -71.25 -75.71 -59.98
N ILE A 23 -72.18 -75.67 -59.00
CA ILE A 23 -72.31 -76.54 -57.81
C ILE A 23 -71.23 -76.33 -56.73
N ASN A 24 -71.38 -75.40 -55.77
CA ASN A 24 -70.37 -75.21 -54.71
C ASN A 24 -70.87 -74.55 -53.39
N SER A 25 -72.02 -74.94 -52.84
CA SER A 25 -72.20 -74.87 -51.37
C SER A 25 -71.80 -76.21 -50.75
N GLU A 26 -71.19 -76.21 -49.57
CA GLU A 26 -70.97 -77.43 -48.78
C GLU A 26 -72.29 -78.20 -48.59
N GLU A 27 -73.39 -77.47 -48.45
CA GLU A 27 -74.75 -78.03 -48.41
C GLU A 27 -75.20 -78.66 -49.73
N GLN A 28 -74.77 -78.11 -50.87
CA GLN A 28 -75.04 -78.68 -52.20
C GLN A 28 -74.18 -79.91 -52.48
N LEU A 29 -72.93 -79.95 -51.99
CA LEU A 29 -72.10 -81.16 -52.01
C LEU A 29 -72.75 -82.25 -51.15
N ASP A 30 -73.25 -81.88 -49.96
CA ASP A 30 -73.96 -82.81 -49.07
C ASP A 30 -75.30 -83.28 -49.63
N GLN A 31 -76.05 -82.42 -50.32
CA GLN A 31 -77.26 -82.81 -51.04
C GLN A 31 -76.95 -83.80 -52.16
N LYS A 32 -75.94 -83.54 -52.99
CA LYS A 32 -75.56 -84.44 -54.10
C LYS A 32 -74.97 -85.76 -53.64
N MET A 33 -74.15 -85.76 -52.58
CA MET A 33 -73.68 -87.00 -51.98
C MET A 33 -74.87 -87.83 -51.47
N ARG A 34 -75.85 -87.21 -50.78
CA ARG A 34 -77.07 -87.89 -50.35
C ARG A 34 -77.90 -88.43 -51.52
N GLU A 35 -78.06 -87.67 -52.60
CA GLU A 35 -78.77 -88.12 -53.81
C GLU A 35 -78.10 -89.33 -54.46
N LEU A 36 -76.76 -89.32 -54.57
CA LEU A 36 -75.98 -90.43 -55.13
C LEU A 36 -75.99 -91.66 -54.21
N GLU A 37 -75.91 -91.46 -52.89
CA GLU A 37 -76.07 -92.53 -51.88
C GLU A 37 -77.46 -93.16 -51.96
N MET A 38 -78.51 -92.35 -52.12
CA MET A 38 -79.88 -92.83 -52.26
C MET A 38 -80.12 -93.60 -53.57
N ARG A 39 -79.47 -93.21 -54.68
CA ARG A 39 -79.50 -93.95 -55.95
C ARG A 39 -78.83 -95.31 -55.84
N LEU A 40 -77.67 -95.40 -55.20
CA LEU A 40 -76.99 -96.67 -54.92
C LEU A 40 -77.85 -97.65 -54.09
N ILE A 41 -78.67 -97.12 -53.18
CA ILE A 41 -79.53 -97.94 -52.29
C ILE A 41 -80.82 -98.39 -52.98
N ARG A 42 -81.41 -97.56 -53.86
CA ARG A 42 -82.77 -97.77 -54.40
C ARG A 42 -82.83 -98.41 -55.78
N GLU A 43 -81.83 -98.22 -56.63
CA GLU A 43 -81.85 -98.66 -58.04
C GLU A 43 -80.99 -99.93 -58.21
N SER A 44 -81.45 -100.91 -59.00
CA SER A 44 -80.64 -102.09 -59.36
C SER A 44 -79.66 -101.72 -60.47
N LEU A 45 -78.52 -101.14 -60.08
CA LEU A 45 -77.51 -100.62 -60.99
C LEU A 45 -76.60 -101.73 -61.52
N GLY A 46 -76.10 -101.57 -62.75
CA GLY A 46 -75.04 -102.43 -63.27
C GLY A 46 -73.69 -102.14 -62.61
N VAL A 47 -72.78 -103.12 -62.60
CA VAL A 47 -71.43 -103.02 -61.97
C VAL A 47 -70.62 -101.80 -62.46
N VAL A 48 -70.85 -101.35 -63.71
CA VAL A 48 -70.18 -100.18 -64.30
C VAL A 48 -70.71 -98.87 -63.74
N GLU A 49 -72.03 -98.75 -63.56
CA GLU A 49 -72.68 -97.55 -63.03
C GLU A 49 -72.40 -97.38 -61.53
N GLU A 50 -72.39 -98.48 -60.78
CA GLU A 50 -72.01 -98.48 -59.38
C GLU A 50 -70.57 -97.97 -59.16
N LYS A 51 -69.62 -98.45 -59.99
CA LYS A 51 -68.24 -97.94 -59.98
C LYS A 51 -68.15 -96.46 -60.35
N ARG A 52 -68.99 -95.98 -61.28
CA ARG A 52 -69.03 -94.58 -61.67
C ARG A 52 -69.54 -93.70 -60.53
N ILE A 53 -70.64 -94.08 -59.88
CA ILE A 53 -71.20 -93.34 -58.75
C ILE A 53 -70.22 -93.35 -57.56
N ALA A 54 -69.56 -94.49 -57.28
CA ALA A 54 -68.52 -94.55 -56.25
C ALA A 54 -67.33 -93.61 -56.54
N GLY A 55 -66.92 -93.50 -57.81
CA GLY A 55 -65.91 -92.54 -58.26
C GLY A 55 -66.35 -91.08 -58.08
N GLU A 56 -67.59 -90.76 -58.48
CA GLU A 56 -68.19 -89.43 -58.29
C GLU A 56 -68.29 -89.07 -56.80
N LEU A 57 -68.75 -89.99 -55.95
CA LEU A 57 -68.89 -89.79 -54.51
C LEU A 57 -67.54 -89.58 -53.82
N ASN A 58 -66.51 -90.34 -54.22
CA ASN A 58 -65.14 -90.11 -53.75
C ASN A 58 -64.61 -88.74 -54.17
N SER A 59 -64.88 -88.31 -55.41
CA SER A 59 -64.48 -86.97 -55.88
C SER A 59 -65.16 -85.85 -55.10
N LEU A 60 -66.44 -86.02 -54.73
CA LEU A 60 -67.20 -85.07 -53.92
C LEU A 60 -66.68 -85.02 -52.48
N LYS A 61 -66.35 -86.18 -51.88
CA LYS A 61 -65.70 -86.24 -50.56
C LYS A 61 -64.36 -85.51 -50.54
N THR A 62 -63.52 -85.73 -51.55
CA THR A 62 -62.24 -85.01 -51.67
C THR A 62 -62.45 -83.50 -51.85
N LYS A 63 -63.42 -83.07 -52.65
CA LYS A 63 -63.77 -81.65 -52.81
C LYS A 63 -64.24 -81.03 -51.49
N LYS A 64 -65.08 -81.73 -50.72
CA LYS A 64 -65.56 -81.26 -49.41
C LYS A 64 -64.41 -81.10 -48.41
N SER A 65 -63.49 -82.07 -48.33
CA SER A 65 -62.30 -81.97 -47.47
C SER A 65 -61.45 -80.73 -47.81
N LYS A 66 -61.13 -80.54 -49.10
CA LYS A 66 -60.37 -79.37 -49.56
C LYS A 66 -61.07 -78.05 -49.24
N MET A 67 -62.40 -78.01 -49.30
CA MET A 67 -63.18 -76.83 -48.92
C MET A 67 -63.09 -76.54 -47.41
N GLY A 68 -63.06 -77.58 -46.57
CA GLY A 68 -62.79 -77.48 -45.14
C GLY A 68 -61.42 -76.87 -44.85
N ASP A 69 -60.37 -77.41 -45.47
CA ASP A 69 -58.98 -76.92 -45.32
C ASP A 69 -58.86 -75.45 -45.76
N LEU A 70 -59.55 -75.08 -46.85
CA LEU A 70 -59.57 -73.71 -47.36
C LEU A 70 -60.27 -72.74 -46.40
N LYS A 71 -61.39 -73.15 -45.78
CA LYS A 71 -62.09 -72.34 -44.76
C LYS A 71 -61.20 -72.11 -43.54
N GLU A 72 -60.46 -73.13 -43.11
CA GLU A 72 -59.50 -73.00 -42.01
C GLU A 72 -58.33 -72.07 -42.36
N SER A 73 -57.76 -72.22 -43.56
CA SER A 73 -56.73 -71.31 -44.10
C SER A 73 -57.21 -69.86 -44.14
N LEU A 74 -58.45 -69.61 -44.56
CA LEU A 74 -59.08 -68.29 -44.54
C LEU A 74 -59.22 -67.70 -43.14
N ARG A 75 -59.60 -68.51 -42.14
CA ARG A 75 -59.67 -68.06 -40.73
C ARG A 75 -58.28 -67.68 -40.23
N ASN A 76 -57.26 -68.47 -40.56
CA ASN A 76 -55.87 -68.19 -40.19
C ASN A 76 -55.33 -66.91 -40.86
N LEU A 77 -55.63 -66.70 -42.14
CA LEU A 77 -55.27 -65.47 -42.86
C LEU A 77 -55.91 -64.23 -42.23
N ARG A 78 -57.20 -64.28 -41.89
CA ARG A 78 -57.86 -63.17 -41.18
C ARG A 78 -57.21 -62.88 -39.83
N ARG A 79 -56.85 -63.91 -39.07
CA ARG A 79 -56.14 -63.75 -37.78
C ARG A 79 -54.77 -63.11 -37.97
N LEU A 80 -54.02 -63.53 -38.99
CA LEU A 80 -52.72 -62.93 -39.33
C LEU A 80 -52.87 -61.47 -39.77
N GLU A 81 -53.91 -61.15 -40.53
CA GLU A 81 -54.19 -59.77 -40.95
C GLU A 81 -54.43 -58.85 -39.74
N THR A 82 -55.22 -59.31 -38.76
CA THR A 82 -55.44 -58.55 -37.51
C THR A 82 -54.14 -58.33 -36.75
N ARG A 83 -53.34 -59.39 -36.54
CA ARG A 83 -52.03 -59.28 -35.88
C ARG A 83 -51.07 -58.35 -36.62
N MET A 84 -51.07 -58.36 -37.94
CA MET A 84 -50.27 -57.43 -38.73
C MET A 84 -50.69 -55.96 -38.55
N LYS A 85 -52.00 -55.70 -38.45
CA LYS A 85 -52.52 -54.35 -38.17
C LYS A 85 -52.07 -53.87 -36.79
N GLU A 86 -52.13 -54.75 -35.78
CA GLU A 86 -51.66 -54.48 -34.41
C GLU A 86 -50.15 -54.19 -34.40
N CYS A 87 -49.32 -55.07 -34.97
CA CYS A 87 -47.87 -54.84 -35.05
C CYS A 87 -47.52 -53.54 -35.78
N ARG A 88 -48.28 -53.18 -36.82
CA ARG A 88 -48.06 -51.91 -37.54
C ARG A 88 -48.38 -50.69 -36.66
N ALA A 89 -49.42 -50.78 -35.85
CA ALA A 89 -49.78 -49.73 -34.90
C ALA A 89 -48.68 -49.56 -33.83
N GLU A 90 -48.18 -50.66 -33.27
CA GLU A 90 -47.07 -50.66 -32.30
C GLU A 90 -45.78 -50.07 -32.88
N VAL A 91 -45.40 -50.47 -34.10
CA VAL A 91 -44.26 -49.86 -34.81
C VAL A 91 -44.47 -48.36 -35.04
N GLY A 92 -45.71 -47.95 -35.31
CA GLY A 92 -46.08 -46.54 -35.43
C GLY A 92 -45.85 -45.76 -34.13
N LEU A 93 -46.24 -46.33 -32.98
CA LEU A 93 -46.03 -45.74 -31.66
C LEU A 93 -44.54 -45.68 -31.30
N ALA A 94 -43.80 -46.78 -31.48
CA ALA A 94 -42.36 -46.82 -31.22
C ALA A 94 -41.59 -45.78 -32.05
N ASN A 95 -41.95 -45.60 -33.33
CA ASN A 95 -41.34 -44.58 -34.18
C ASN A 95 -41.65 -43.14 -33.76
N LYS A 96 -42.81 -42.88 -33.13
CA LYS A 96 -43.10 -41.57 -32.54
C LYS A 96 -42.23 -41.33 -31.31
N GLU A 97 -42.14 -42.32 -30.43
CA GLU A 97 -41.32 -42.21 -29.22
C GLU A 97 -39.83 -42.02 -29.54
N ILE A 98 -39.30 -42.73 -30.56
CA ILE A 98 -37.92 -42.54 -31.04
C ILE A 98 -37.70 -41.09 -31.47
N ARG A 99 -38.63 -40.50 -32.24
CA ARG A 99 -38.52 -39.10 -32.69
C ARG A 99 -38.55 -38.12 -31.52
N GLU A 100 -39.44 -38.33 -30.55
CA GLU A 100 -39.51 -37.49 -29.35
C GLU A 100 -38.22 -37.56 -28.54
N ARG A 101 -37.65 -38.77 -28.36
CA ARG A 101 -36.37 -38.96 -27.67
C ARG A 101 -35.20 -38.32 -28.42
N GLN A 102 -35.19 -38.39 -29.76
CA GLN A 102 -34.21 -37.71 -30.59
C GLN A 102 -34.30 -36.18 -30.46
N GLY A 103 -35.51 -35.63 -30.41
CA GLY A 103 -35.74 -34.20 -30.14
C GLY A 103 -35.15 -33.78 -28.80
N LYS A 104 -35.50 -34.49 -27.72
CA LYS A 104 -34.96 -34.23 -26.37
C LYS A 104 -33.44 -34.34 -26.30
N MET A 105 -32.86 -35.29 -27.03
CA MET A 105 -31.41 -35.44 -27.11
C MET A 105 -30.74 -34.23 -27.78
N GLY A 106 -31.36 -33.67 -28.82
CA GLY A 106 -30.92 -32.43 -29.46
C GLY A 106 -30.95 -31.25 -28.49
N GLU A 107 -32.07 -31.06 -27.78
CA GLU A 107 -32.24 -30.00 -26.78
C GLU A 107 -31.19 -30.10 -25.66
N LEU A 108 -30.98 -31.29 -25.10
CA LEU A 108 -29.98 -31.52 -24.05
C LEU A 108 -28.55 -31.26 -24.54
N LYS A 109 -28.26 -31.57 -25.81
CA LYS A 109 -26.95 -31.30 -26.40
C LYS A 109 -26.70 -29.79 -26.54
N GLU A 110 -27.70 -29.04 -26.99
CA GLU A 110 -27.60 -27.57 -27.05
C GLU A 110 -27.43 -26.95 -25.66
N GLU A 111 -28.13 -27.45 -24.65
CA GLU A 111 -27.98 -26.98 -23.27
C GLU A 111 -26.57 -27.26 -22.72
N LEU A 112 -26.04 -28.44 -23.01
CA LEU A 112 -24.68 -28.82 -22.64
C LEU A 112 -23.61 -27.93 -23.31
N ASP A 113 -23.79 -27.61 -24.59
CA ASP A 113 -22.89 -26.72 -25.32
C ASP A 113 -22.92 -25.29 -24.73
N ARG A 114 -24.11 -24.75 -24.41
CA ARG A 114 -24.25 -23.44 -23.75
C ARG A 114 -23.59 -23.41 -22.37
N LEU A 115 -23.75 -24.47 -21.57
CA LEU A 115 -23.11 -24.59 -20.27
C LEU A 115 -21.58 -24.64 -20.39
N ASN A 116 -21.06 -25.40 -21.36
CA ASN A 116 -19.62 -25.48 -21.61
C ASN A 116 -19.02 -24.13 -22.03
N GLU A 117 -19.73 -23.37 -22.87
CA GLU A 117 -19.28 -22.05 -23.30
C GLU A 117 -19.31 -21.03 -22.14
N SER A 118 -20.36 -21.06 -21.32
CA SER A 118 -20.44 -20.28 -20.08
C SER A 118 -19.30 -20.62 -19.10
N ASN A 119 -18.93 -21.90 -19.00
CA ASN A 119 -17.84 -22.34 -18.13
C ASN A 119 -16.46 -21.91 -18.65
N ARG A 120 -16.23 -21.95 -19.97
CA ARG A 120 -15.01 -21.44 -20.61
C ARG A 120 -14.82 -19.94 -20.36
N ASN A 121 -15.91 -19.16 -20.37
CA ASN A 121 -15.86 -17.71 -20.18
C ASN A 121 -15.55 -17.25 -18.75
N LYS A 122 -15.63 -18.12 -17.73
CA LYS A 122 -15.24 -17.78 -16.34
C LYS A 122 -13.73 -17.82 -16.10
N HIS A 123 -12.98 -18.58 -16.91
CA HIS A 123 -11.53 -18.69 -16.82
C HIS A 123 -10.75 -17.40 -17.08
N PRO A 124 -11.06 -16.58 -18.10
CA PRO A 124 -10.30 -15.35 -18.38
C PRO A 124 -10.42 -14.30 -17.28
N GLU A 125 -11.56 -14.22 -16.58
CA GLU A 125 -11.72 -13.29 -15.45
C GLU A 125 -10.85 -13.73 -14.26
N ILE A 126 -10.79 -15.04 -13.97
CA ILE A 126 -9.91 -15.60 -12.95
C ILE A 126 -8.43 -15.35 -13.31
N GLU A 127 -8.06 -15.52 -14.58
CA GLU A 127 -6.70 -15.23 -15.06
C GLU A 127 -6.35 -13.74 -14.94
N ALA A 128 -7.27 -12.85 -15.30
CA ALA A 128 -7.11 -11.41 -15.16
C ALA A 128 -6.94 -11.00 -13.69
N LEU A 129 -7.76 -11.55 -12.79
CA LEU A 129 -7.65 -11.33 -11.35
C LEU A 129 -6.32 -11.86 -10.79
N ASN A 130 -5.90 -13.07 -11.19
CA ASN A 130 -4.61 -13.62 -10.79
C ASN A 130 -3.43 -12.76 -11.26
N SER A 131 -3.47 -12.27 -12.50
CA SER A 131 -2.49 -11.33 -13.03
C SER A 131 -2.45 -10.03 -12.21
N LYS A 132 -3.62 -9.49 -11.86
CA LYS A 132 -3.70 -8.28 -11.03
C LYS A 132 -3.15 -8.50 -9.62
N ILE A 133 -3.43 -9.65 -9.02
CA ILE A 133 -2.87 -10.04 -7.71
C ILE A 133 -1.35 -10.11 -7.78
N ALA A 134 -0.78 -10.71 -8.83
CA ALA A 134 0.67 -10.79 -9.03
C ALA A 134 1.30 -9.38 -9.14
N GLN A 135 0.71 -8.49 -9.94
CA GLN A 135 1.17 -7.10 -10.06
C GLN A 135 1.13 -6.36 -8.73
N LEU A 136 0.04 -6.49 -7.96
CA LEU A 136 -0.10 -5.82 -6.67
C LEU A 136 0.89 -6.35 -5.63
N LYS A 137 1.22 -7.63 -5.65
CA LYS A 137 2.26 -8.22 -4.79
C LYS A 137 3.64 -7.63 -5.10
N GLU A 138 3.98 -7.48 -6.37
CA GLU A 138 5.26 -6.88 -6.79
C GLU A 138 5.33 -5.40 -6.40
N GLN A 139 4.26 -4.63 -6.64
CA GLN A 139 4.18 -3.24 -6.21
C GLN A 139 4.34 -3.09 -4.69
N LYS A 140 3.74 -3.98 -3.91
CA LYS A 140 3.91 -4.00 -2.45
C LYS A 140 5.36 -4.25 -2.04
N LYS A 141 6.07 -5.16 -2.73
CA LYS A 141 7.47 -5.46 -2.46
C LYS A 141 8.36 -4.24 -2.71
N VAL A 142 8.21 -3.60 -3.88
CA VAL A 142 8.95 -2.37 -4.23
C VAL A 142 8.70 -1.25 -3.21
N GLN A 143 7.45 -1.08 -2.76
CA GLN A 143 7.11 -0.07 -1.75
C GLN A 143 7.72 -0.38 -0.37
N LEU A 144 7.88 -1.65 -0.01
CA LEU A 144 8.54 -2.05 1.23
C LEU A 144 10.04 -1.76 1.18
N GLU A 145 10.71 -2.11 0.08
CA GLU A 145 12.13 -1.83 -0.15
C GLU A 145 12.40 -0.31 -0.09
N LEU A 146 11.61 0.49 -0.80
CA LEU A 146 11.71 1.96 -0.77
C LEU A 146 11.49 2.53 0.64
N ARG A 147 10.58 1.94 1.42
CA ARG A 147 10.33 2.37 2.80
C ARG A 147 11.50 2.03 3.72
N GLU A 148 12.19 0.92 3.49
CA GLU A 148 13.38 0.55 4.25
C GLU A 148 14.56 1.47 3.91
N GLU A 149 14.80 1.75 2.64
CA GLU A 149 15.81 2.72 2.20
C GLU A 149 15.57 4.11 2.81
N ARG A 150 14.33 4.61 2.73
CA ARG A 150 13.97 5.90 3.34
C ARG A 150 14.16 5.92 4.84
N ARG A 151 13.84 4.82 5.54
CA ARG A 151 14.10 4.69 6.98
C ARG A 151 15.60 4.71 7.30
N GLY A 152 16.42 4.09 6.47
CA GLY A 152 17.89 4.15 6.58
C GLY A 152 18.42 5.57 6.44
N VAL A 153 17.94 6.32 5.44
CA VAL A 153 18.34 7.73 5.22
C VAL A 153 17.90 8.62 6.39
N VAL A 154 16.67 8.47 6.87
CA VAL A 154 16.19 9.22 8.05
C VAL A 154 17.03 8.92 9.28
N HIS A 155 17.35 7.65 9.52
CA HIS A 155 18.20 7.28 10.65
C HIS A 155 19.60 7.87 10.56
N ALA A 156 20.22 7.87 9.38
CA ALA A 156 21.52 8.50 9.15
C ALA A 156 21.46 10.01 9.46
N MET A 157 20.43 10.71 8.96
CA MET A 157 20.22 12.13 9.25
C MET A 157 19.98 12.40 10.74
N GLU A 158 19.24 11.55 11.44
CA GLU A 158 19.03 11.68 12.90
C GLU A 158 20.34 11.54 13.69
N VAL A 159 21.22 10.63 13.27
CA VAL A 159 22.55 10.45 13.89
C VAL A 159 23.42 11.68 13.64
N GLU A 160 23.46 12.20 12.42
CA GLU A 160 24.21 13.41 12.09
C GLU A 160 23.66 14.64 12.83
N TYR A 161 22.34 14.78 12.91
CA TYR A 161 21.70 15.87 13.65
C TYR A 161 22.04 15.83 15.14
N LYS A 162 21.99 14.64 15.77
CA LYS A 162 22.40 14.47 17.19
C LYS A 162 23.86 14.83 17.41
N LYS A 163 24.74 14.46 16.47
CA LYS A 163 26.15 14.84 16.54
C LYS A 163 26.33 16.36 16.44
N HIS A 164 25.64 17.00 15.50
CA HIS A 164 25.64 18.46 15.38
C HIS A 164 25.06 19.17 16.60
N GLU A 165 24.03 18.62 17.24
CA GLU A 165 23.46 19.16 18.47
C GLU A 165 24.48 19.11 19.63
N GLN A 166 25.22 18.01 19.77
CA GLN A 166 26.30 17.87 20.73
C GLN A 166 27.45 18.86 20.45
N ASP A 167 27.90 18.95 19.20
CA ASP A 167 28.93 19.90 18.78
C ASP A 167 28.52 21.35 19.09
N LEU A 168 27.24 21.67 18.90
CA LEU A 168 26.69 22.99 19.19
C LEU A 168 26.62 23.30 20.69
N LEU A 169 26.34 22.30 21.53
CA LEU A 169 26.39 22.44 22.99
C LEU A 169 27.81 22.73 23.47
N VAL A 170 28.79 21.97 22.99
CA VAL A 170 30.22 22.21 23.27
C VAL A 170 30.65 23.60 22.81
N ALA A 171 30.24 24.03 21.61
CA ALA A 171 30.56 25.35 21.10
C ALA A 171 29.94 26.50 21.95
N LYS A 172 28.72 26.32 22.46
CA LYS A 172 28.09 27.28 23.38
C LYS A 172 28.83 27.38 24.71
N GLU A 173 29.15 26.24 25.33
CA GLU A 173 29.91 26.22 26.59
C GLU A 173 31.29 26.87 26.44
N GLN A 174 31.97 26.64 25.30
CA GLN A 174 33.25 27.29 25.01
C GLN A 174 33.11 28.81 24.86
N GLU A 175 32.08 29.29 24.16
CA GLU A 175 31.86 30.73 24.01
C GLU A 175 31.47 31.40 25.34
N GLU A 176 30.68 30.72 26.19
CA GLU A 176 30.37 31.20 27.54
C GLU A 176 31.63 31.33 28.41
N LYS A 177 32.52 30.33 28.36
CA LYS A 177 33.82 30.38 29.07
C LYS A 177 34.70 31.51 28.55
N LYS A 178 34.78 31.71 27.23
CA LYS A 178 35.52 32.83 26.62
C LYS A 178 34.93 34.18 27.03
N GLU A 179 33.61 34.30 27.07
CA GLU A 179 32.94 35.54 27.46
C GLU A 179 33.16 35.86 28.94
N GLN A 180 33.15 34.85 29.82
CA GLN A 180 33.51 35.01 31.23
C GLN A 180 34.95 35.52 31.37
N LEU A 181 35.92 34.89 30.69
CA LEU A 181 37.31 35.34 30.67
C LEU A 181 37.47 36.76 30.12
N ARG A 182 36.75 37.13 29.04
CA ARG A 182 36.76 38.50 28.50
C ARG A 182 36.25 39.51 29.53
N LYS A 183 35.20 39.18 30.28
CA LYS A 183 34.68 40.04 31.36
C LYS A 183 35.67 40.18 32.51
N GLU A 184 36.33 39.10 32.92
CA GLU A 184 37.36 39.13 33.95
C GLU A 184 38.57 39.98 33.53
N ILE A 185 39.09 39.77 32.31
CA ILE A 185 40.13 40.62 31.72
C ILE A 185 39.70 42.09 31.71
N GLY A 186 38.46 42.37 31.30
CA GLY A 186 37.90 43.72 31.31
C GLY A 186 37.83 44.34 32.70
N ALA A 187 37.43 43.58 33.72
CA ALA A 187 37.39 44.04 35.12
C ALA A 187 38.79 44.31 35.67
N ARG A 188 39.75 43.41 35.43
CA ARG A 188 41.16 43.58 35.83
C ARG A 188 41.81 44.79 35.16
N ARG A 189 41.53 45.03 33.87
CA ARG A 189 42.00 46.24 33.17
C ARG A 189 41.40 47.53 33.75
N LYS A 190 40.15 47.52 34.21
CA LYS A 190 39.55 48.66 34.93
C LYS A 190 40.26 48.91 36.26
N GLN A 191 40.58 47.86 37.02
CA GLN A 191 41.36 47.99 38.25
C GLN A 191 42.74 48.60 37.99
N VAL A 192 43.44 48.17 36.93
CA VAL A 192 44.70 48.80 36.51
C VAL A 192 44.51 50.28 36.18
N ALA A 193 43.44 50.64 35.47
CA ALA A 193 43.16 52.05 35.16
C ALA A 193 42.90 52.89 36.43
N GLU A 194 42.19 52.35 37.42
CA GLU A 194 41.96 53.00 38.72
C GLU A 194 43.26 53.17 39.51
N ILE A 195 44.12 52.15 39.55
CA ILE A 195 45.42 52.22 40.23
C ILE A 195 46.33 53.24 39.52
N ARG A 196 46.35 53.26 38.18
CA ARG A 196 47.09 54.28 37.40
C ARG A 196 46.57 55.69 37.69
N LEU A 197 45.26 55.87 37.84
CA LEU A 197 44.67 57.17 38.21
C LEU A 197 45.09 57.59 39.62
N LYS A 198 45.14 56.65 40.58
CA LYS A 198 45.70 56.89 41.92
C LYS A 198 47.19 57.23 41.87
N MET A 199 47.99 56.57 41.02
CA MET A 199 49.40 56.91 40.82
C MET A 199 49.59 58.33 40.27
N GLY A 200 48.71 58.77 39.36
CA GLY A 200 48.72 60.13 38.81
C GLY A 200 48.42 61.23 39.85
N GLN A 201 47.84 60.87 40.99
CA GLN A 201 47.64 61.79 42.13
C GLN A 201 48.90 61.95 42.99
N PHE A 202 49.94 61.15 42.76
CA PHE A 202 51.17 61.12 43.55
C PHE A 202 52.40 61.50 42.72
N GLY A 203 52.37 62.72 42.16
CA GLY A 203 53.45 63.25 41.33
C GLY A 203 53.96 64.61 41.80
N LYS A 204 55.23 64.89 41.52
CA LYS A 204 55.85 66.22 41.63
C LYS A 204 55.01 67.31 40.93
N GLU A 205 54.34 66.94 39.85
CA GLU A 205 53.41 67.75 39.07
C GLU A 205 52.20 68.26 39.88
N VAL A 206 51.80 67.56 40.95
CA VAL A 206 50.75 68.03 41.87
C VAL A 206 51.29 69.18 42.70
N PHE A 207 52.51 69.05 43.24
CA PHE A 207 53.18 70.12 43.97
C PHE A 207 53.56 71.29 43.06
N GLU A 208 53.96 71.06 41.81
CA GLU A 208 54.24 72.13 40.86
C GLU A 208 52.98 72.91 40.47
N ARG A 209 51.84 72.22 40.27
CA ARG A 209 50.54 72.87 40.08
C ARG A 209 50.13 73.70 41.31
N LEU A 210 50.34 73.16 42.51
CA LEU A 210 50.08 73.87 43.77
C LEU A 210 51.00 75.08 43.97
N ILE A 211 52.29 74.97 43.63
CA ILE A 211 53.25 76.08 43.67
C ILE A 211 52.82 77.18 42.71
N VAL A 212 52.46 76.86 41.47
CA VAL A 212 51.98 77.85 40.50
C VAL A 212 50.69 78.53 40.97
N ALA A 213 49.74 77.76 41.52
CA ALA A 213 48.49 78.29 42.05
C ALA A 213 48.71 79.23 43.27
N VAL A 214 49.56 78.83 44.22
CA VAL A 214 49.89 79.67 45.39
C VAL A 214 50.74 80.88 45.00
N GLU A 215 51.61 80.77 43.98
CA GLU A 215 52.32 81.94 43.43
C GLU A 215 51.37 82.94 42.75
N GLN A 216 50.34 82.46 42.04
CA GLN A 216 49.32 83.33 41.46
C GLN A 216 48.50 84.06 42.53
N VAL A 217 48.14 83.37 43.62
CA VAL A 217 47.49 83.96 44.79
C VAL A 217 48.38 85.02 45.45
N ARG A 218 49.68 84.74 45.59
CA ARG A 218 50.66 85.71 46.11
C ARG A 218 50.79 86.94 45.20
N ARG A 219 50.84 86.75 43.88
CA ARG A 219 50.98 87.84 42.89
C ARG A 219 49.72 88.70 42.78
N SER A 220 48.54 88.11 42.97
CA SER A 220 47.25 88.81 42.90
C SER A 220 46.89 89.54 44.20
N GLY A 221 47.56 89.23 45.33
CA GLY A 221 47.29 89.84 46.63
C GLY A 221 45.93 89.46 47.22
N ASN A 222 45.21 88.53 46.59
CA ASN A 222 43.87 88.11 46.95
C ASN A 222 43.91 86.68 47.50
N TYR A 223 43.81 86.54 48.81
CA TYR A 223 43.96 85.27 49.53
C TYR A 223 42.66 84.44 49.63
N PHE A 224 41.66 84.74 48.81
CA PHE A 224 40.49 83.87 48.61
C PHE A 224 40.85 82.70 47.70
N LEU A 225 41.21 81.57 48.32
CA LEU A 225 41.56 80.32 47.64
C LEU A 225 40.30 79.61 47.12
N SER A 226 40.38 78.96 45.96
CA SER A 226 39.30 78.10 45.46
C SER A 226 39.13 76.87 46.36
N ALA A 227 37.90 76.34 46.45
CA ALA A 227 37.61 75.16 47.27
C ALA A 227 38.49 73.94 46.91
N ASP A 228 38.82 73.80 45.63
CA ASP A 228 39.72 72.75 45.14
C ASP A 228 41.16 72.93 45.65
N LEU A 229 41.68 74.16 45.62
CA LEU A 229 43.03 74.49 46.08
C LEU A 229 43.15 74.35 47.62
N VAL A 230 42.11 74.74 48.36
CA VAL A 230 42.03 74.49 49.81
C VAL A 230 42.01 72.99 50.10
N GLY A 231 41.23 72.22 49.34
CA GLY A 231 41.14 70.77 49.48
C GLY A 231 42.49 70.06 49.24
N GLU A 232 43.25 70.50 48.24
CA GLU A 232 44.57 69.94 47.94
C GLU A 232 45.64 70.33 48.98
N LEU A 233 45.67 71.60 49.43
CA LEU A 233 46.61 72.04 50.46
C LEU A 233 46.37 71.33 51.81
N VAL A 234 45.11 71.14 52.19
CA VAL A 234 44.73 70.42 53.42
C VAL A 234 45.06 68.92 53.32
N ARG A 235 44.84 68.28 52.16
CA ARG A 235 45.20 66.86 51.94
C ARG A 235 46.70 66.60 52.10
N HIS A 236 47.53 67.59 51.79
CA HIS A 236 48.99 67.50 51.96
C HIS A 236 49.48 68.08 53.31
N GLY A 237 48.58 68.52 54.19
CA GLY A 237 48.92 69.03 55.52
C GLY A 237 49.64 70.38 55.51
N ILE A 238 49.46 71.19 54.46
CA ILE A 238 50.18 72.44 54.25
C ILE A 238 49.34 73.63 54.77
N ALA A 239 49.97 74.58 55.44
CA ALA A 239 49.28 75.75 56.00
C ALA A 239 48.68 76.65 54.91
N LEU A 240 47.43 77.10 55.12
CA LEU A 240 46.73 77.97 54.18
C LEU A 240 47.34 79.38 54.17
N PRO A 241 47.66 79.94 52.98
CA PRO A 241 48.17 81.29 52.87
C PRO A 241 47.06 82.31 53.15
N SER A 242 47.12 82.99 54.29
CA SER A 242 46.18 84.05 54.69
C SER A 242 46.75 85.46 54.44
N ASN A 243 48.06 85.60 54.57
CA ASN A 243 48.83 86.84 54.44
C ASN A 243 50.11 86.59 53.60
N GLU A 244 50.77 87.65 53.13
CA GLU A 244 51.99 87.53 52.29
C GLU A 244 53.13 86.74 52.97
N ALA A 245 53.30 86.93 54.28
CA ALA A 245 54.28 86.20 55.08
C ALA A 245 53.94 84.70 55.18
N THR A 246 52.67 84.36 55.39
CA THR A 246 52.22 82.96 55.40
C THR A 246 52.29 82.33 54.01
N ALA A 247 52.06 83.09 52.93
CA ALA A 247 52.20 82.60 51.57
C ALA A 247 53.66 82.27 51.20
N LYS A 248 54.63 83.05 51.70
CA LYS A 248 56.06 82.72 51.55
C LYS A 248 56.41 81.43 52.29
N LYS A 249 55.91 81.27 53.52
CA LYS A 249 56.09 80.04 54.32
C LYS A 249 55.42 78.82 53.66
N THR A 250 54.19 78.97 53.17
CA THR A 250 53.48 77.93 52.41
C THR A 250 54.21 77.55 51.12
N LEU A 251 54.83 78.51 50.41
CA LEU A 251 55.65 78.23 49.23
C LEU A 251 56.95 77.48 49.56
N GLU A 252 57.57 77.77 50.70
CA GLU A 252 58.74 77.03 51.19
C GLU A 252 58.34 75.61 51.64
N GLU A 253 57.22 75.46 52.35
CA GLU A 253 56.65 74.16 52.71
C GLU A 253 56.25 73.33 51.47
N LEU A 254 55.72 73.95 50.42
CA LEU A 254 55.41 73.31 49.14
C LEU A 254 56.67 72.92 48.36
N LYS A 255 57.74 73.73 48.40
CA LYS A 255 59.02 73.40 47.76
C LYS A 255 59.76 72.28 48.47
N ASN A 256 59.79 72.31 49.80
CA ASN A 256 60.32 71.20 50.61
C ASN A 256 59.45 69.94 50.45
N GLY A 257 58.13 70.12 50.40
CA GLY A 257 57.18 69.06 50.09
C GLY A 257 57.41 68.46 48.70
N ARG A 258 57.70 69.28 47.68
CA ARG A 258 58.05 68.85 46.31
C ARG A 258 59.37 68.07 46.27
N ASP A 259 60.37 68.51 47.01
CA ASP A 259 61.70 67.89 46.99
C ASP A 259 61.70 66.57 47.78
N ASN A 260 60.91 66.47 48.85
CA ASN A 260 60.69 65.21 49.61
C ASN A 260 59.57 64.32 49.03
N ALA A 261 58.72 64.87 48.17
CA ALA A 261 57.65 64.15 47.49
C ALA A 261 58.21 63.06 46.59
N ASP A 262 59.31 63.33 45.87
CA ASP A 262 59.87 62.33 44.97
C ASP A 262 60.30 61.07 45.72
N GLU A 263 60.93 61.19 46.89
CA GLU A 263 61.33 60.04 47.73
C GLU A 263 60.14 59.36 48.41
N THR A 264 59.24 60.12 49.05
CA THR A 264 58.10 59.56 49.80
C THR A 264 57.01 58.97 48.89
N PHE A 265 56.80 59.56 47.72
CA PHE A 265 55.90 59.00 46.71
C PHE A 265 56.60 57.98 45.81
N ALA A 266 57.94 57.91 45.73
CA ALA A 266 58.62 56.82 45.02
C ALA A 266 58.29 55.46 45.65
N SER A 267 58.31 55.34 46.98
CA SER A 267 57.95 54.08 47.64
C SER A 267 56.49 53.69 47.40
N LYS A 268 55.55 54.66 47.49
CA LYS A 268 54.12 54.41 47.22
C LYS A 268 53.84 54.11 45.75
N ARG A 269 54.48 54.82 44.82
CA ARG A 269 54.43 54.54 43.38
C ARG A 269 55.03 53.16 43.07
N GLY A 270 56.10 52.75 43.75
CA GLY A 270 56.68 51.41 43.62
C GLY A 270 55.72 50.31 44.06
N VAL A 271 55.00 50.48 45.17
CA VAL A 271 53.97 49.52 45.61
C VAL A 271 52.82 49.45 44.61
N LEU A 272 52.29 50.59 44.17
CA LEU A 272 51.21 50.63 43.18
C LEU A 272 51.66 50.10 41.80
N GLN A 273 52.92 50.31 41.42
CA GLN A 273 53.50 49.75 40.20
C GLN A 273 53.65 48.23 40.30
N ASN A 274 54.11 47.71 41.44
CA ASN A 274 54.16 46.26 41.67
C ASN A 274 52.74 45.65 41.60
N GLU A 275 51.72 46.32 42.14
CA GLU A 275 50.33 45.88 42.02
C GLU A 275 49.84 45.88 40.56
N ILE A 276 50.21 46.89 39.77
CA ILE A 276 49.93 46.91 38.32
C ILE A 276 50.64 45.75 37.62
N ASP A 277 51.93 45.53 37.89
CA ASP A 277 52.71 44.49 37.24
C ASP A 277 52.17 43.08 37.55
N VAL A 278 51.67 42.86 38.78
CA VAL A 278 50.98 41.61 39.16
C VAL A 278 49.69 41.44 38.38
N ILE A 279 48.84 42.47 38.32
CA ILE A 279 47.57 42.38 37.58
C ILE A 279 47.81 42.26 36.07
N GLU A 280 48.84 42.90 35.52
CA GLU A 280 49.21 42.79 34.11
C GLU A 280 49.74 41.39 33.77
N LYS A 281 50.49 40.75 34.67
CA LYS A 281 50.86 39.33 34.54
C LYS A 281 49.64 38.42 34.57
N GLU A 282 48.71 38.62 35.50
CA GLU A 282 47.45 37.86 35.55
C GLU A 282 46.63 38.04 34.27
N VAL A 283 46.54 39.27 33.74
CA VAL A 283 45.88 39.56 32.46
C VAL A 283 46.58 38.88 31.29
N ALA A 284 47.92 38.88 31.25
CA ALA A 284 48.68 38.20 30.20
C ALA A 284 48.47 36.67 30.25
N GLU A 285 48.42 36.08 31.44
CA GLU A 285 48.09 34.66 31.62
C GLU A 285 46.67 34.34 31.16
N MET A 286 45.67 35.14 31.55
CA MET A 286 44.29 34.98 31.07
C MET A 286 44.16 35.16 29.55
N GLN A 287 44.93 36.08 28.95
CA GLN A 287 44.98 36.24 27.50
C GLN A 287 45.63 35.05 26.80
N LYS A 288 46.66 34.46 27.40
CA LYS A 288 47.29 33.24 26.92
C LYS A 288 46.31 32.06 26.97
N MET A 289 45.59 31.90 28.09
CA MET A 289 44.53 30.90 28.21
C MET A 289 43.43 31.11 27.16
N LEU A 290 43.03 32.36 26.91
CA LEU A 290 42.05 32.68 25.87
C LEU A 290 42.53 32.35 24.45
N ALA A 291 43.84 32.49 24.18
CA ALA A 291 44.46 32.15 22.90
C ALA A 291 44.65 30.64 22.71
N GLU A 292 44.87 29.90 23.79
CA GLU A 292 45.01 28.43 23.78
C GLU A 292 43.65 27.70 23.72
N MET A 293 42.55 28.39 24.05
CA MET A 293 41.21 27.83 23.89
C MET A 293 40.88 27.57 22.41
N PRO A 294 40.31 26.40 22.08
CA PRO A 294 39.97 26.07 20.70
C PRO A 294 39.04 27.11 20.10
N GLU A 295 39.26 27.46 18.83
CA GLU A 295 38.40 28.41 18.12
C GLU A 295 36.96 27.92 18.16
N SER A 296 36.06 28.77 18.67
CA SER A 296 34.63 28.46 18.72
C SER A 296 34.19 28.34 17.26
N ASN A 297 33.48 27.28 16.88
CA ASN A 297 33.00 27.13 15.50
C ASN A 297 31.89 28.17 15.22
N VAL A 298 32.32 29.38 14.84
CA VAL A 298 31.47 30.57 14.68
C VAL A 298 30.44 30.35 13.57
N GLU A 299 30.75 29.52 12.57
CA GLU A 299 29.81 29.18 11.50
C GLU A 299 28.63 28.35 11.99
N LEU A 300 28.87 27.36 12.86
CA LEU A 300 27.80 26.59 13.51
C LEU A 300 26.90 27.49 14.38
N LEU A 301 27.50 28.41 15.13
CA LEU A 301 26.76 29.36 15.97
C LEU A 301 25.97 30.39 15.15
N LYS A 302 26.49 30.82 13.99
CA LYS A 302 25.80 31.75 13.09
C LYS A 302 24.62 31.10 12.37
N LYS A 303 24.77 29.88 11.85
CA LYS A 303 23.67 29.13 11.21
C LYS A 303 22.50 28.93 12.19
N TYR A 304 22.79 28.53 13.43
CA TYR A 304 21.75 28.35 14.44
C TYR A 304 21.03 29.65 14.85
N LYS A 305 21.73 30.80 14.86
CA LYS A 305 21.08 32.11 15.07
C LYS A 305 20.27 32.58 13.86
N GLY A 306 20.60 32.13 12.65
CA GLY A 306 19.84 32.38 11.41
C GLY A 306 18.55 31.57 11.34
N ASP A 307 18.60 30.29 11.71
CA ASP A 307 17.47 29.36 11.57
C ASP A 307 16.30 29.67 12.53
N ARG A 308 16.55 30.37 13.65
CA ARG A 308 15.48 30.88 14.53
C ARG A 308 14.67 32.05 13.95
N LYS A 309 15.06 32.63 12.80
CA LYS A 309 14.29 33.71 12.15
C LYS A 309 13.35 33.23 11.03
N GLN A 310 13.34 31.92 10.72
CA GLN A 310 12.53 31.37 9.63
C GLN A 310 11.41 30.42 10.06
N TYR A 311 11.09 30.36 11.36
CA TYR A 311 9.88 29.70 11.88
C TYR A 311 9.05 30.66 12.71
#